data_AF-A0A8J2YCX3-F1
#
_entry.id   AF-A0A8J2YCX3-F1
#
_cell.length_a   1.000
_cell.length_b   1.000
_cell.length_c   1.000
_cell.angle_alpha   90.00
_cell.angle_beta   90.00
_cell.angle_gamma   90.00
#
_symmetry.space_group_name_H-M   'P 1'
#
loop_
_entity.id
_entity.type
_entity.pdbx_description
1 polymer ?
#
loop_
_entity_poly.entity_id
_entity_poly.type
_entity_poly.pdbx_seq_one_letter_code
_entity_poly.pdbx_strand_id
1 'polypeptide(L)'
;MNRIKRHKRLALWVVSAVMLFVPHATGWAAPPAQIPAVKGYRVQSQSEQPVPVSGIAKGELERVLGEITQMSGMRSLQMPPRYWVFRFPSPVVLNSSPIGHPVREVAVIPPSSATDEPRLLVKNTQNQWVEYKTARPLSGLLSQMRGQAGHPHLEKLKHT
;
A
#
# COMPACT_ATOMS: atom_id res chain seq x y z
N MET A 1 -68.87 20.17 -10.14
CA MET A 1 -68.29 20.09 -11.49
C MET A 1 -67.74 21.47 -11.85
N ASN A 2 -66.42 21.62 -11.94
CA ASN A 2 -65.64 22.49 -12.85
C ASN A 2 -64.32 22.97 -12.21
N ARG A 3 -63.22 22.34 -12.66
CA ARG A 3 -61.89 22.94 -12.70
C ARG A 3 -61.90 24.08 -13.72
N ILE A 4 -61.08 25.12 -13.53
CA ILE A 4 -60.14 25.64 -14.55
C ILE A 4 -59.16 26.60 -13.87
N LYS A 5 -57.88 26.34 -14.15
CA LYS A 5 -56.67 27.06 -13.80
C LYS A 5 -56.62 28.43 -14.49
N ARG A 6 -55.91 29.41 -13.92
CA ARG A 6 -54.75 30.06 -14.56
C ARG A 6 -54.03 31.04 -13.62
N HIS A 7 -52.71 30.96 -13.73
CA HIS A 7 -51.68 31.62 -12.96
C HIS A 7 -51.63 33.14 -13.18
N LYS A 8 -51.26 33.88 -12.13
CA LYS A 8 -50.52 35.15 -12.27
C LYS A 8 -49.32 35.13 -11.34
N ARG A 9 -48.17 35.34 -11.97
CA ARG A 9 -46.81 35.36 -11.42
C ARG A 9 -46.59 36.68 -10.70
N LEU A 10 -46.03 36.64 -9.49
CA LEU A 10 -45.26 37.73 -8.88
C LEU A 10 -44.14 37.04 -8.08
N ALA A 11 -42.91 37.08 -8.57
CA ALA A 11 -41.90 38.09 -8.23
C ALA A 11 -41.57 38.01 -6.73
N LEU A 12 -40.55 37.22 -6.39
CA LEU A 12 -39.17 37.69 -6.20
C LEU A 12 -38.94 37.96 -4.73
N TRP A 13 -38.24 37.06 -4.04
CA TRP A 13 -37.33 37.44 -2.98
C TRP A 13 -36.08 36.57 -3.07
N VAL A 14 -34.99 37.25 -3.42
CA VAL A 14 -33.61 36.78 -3.36
C VAL A 14 -33.31 36.44 -1.90
N VAL A 15 -33.00 35.17 -1.63
CA VAL A 15 -32.31 34.80 -0.40
C VAL A 15 -30.98 34.19 -0.82
N SER A 16 -29.96 35.04 -0.81
CA SER A 16 -28.57 34.65 -0.71
C SER A 16 -28.41 33.75 0.51
N ALA A 17 -28.34 32.44 0.28
CA ALA A 17 -27.85 31.49 1.27
C ALA A 17 -26.45 31.09 0.83
N VAL A 18 -25.47 31.80 1.41
CA VAL A 18 -24.12 31.36 1.74
C VAL A 18 -23.72 30.09 0.99
N MET A 19 -22.89 30.25 -0.06
CA MET A 19 -22.00 29.15 -0.44
C MET A 19 -21.15 28.87 0.79
N LEU A 20 -21.60 27.88 1.57
CA LEU A 20 -20.73 27.17 2.48
C LEU A 20 -19.64 26.61 1.58
N PHE A 21 -18.52 27.33 1.55
CA PHE A 21 -17.22 26.77 1.28
C PHE A 21 -17.19 25.45 2.05
N VAL A 22 -17.44 24.35 1.33
CA VAL A 22 -17.08 23.03 1.83
C VAL A 22 -15.59 23.19 2.09
N PRO A 23 -15.14 23.15 3.36
CA PRO A 23 -13.72 23.20 3.61
C PRO A 23 -13.17 22.03 2.84
N HIS A 24 -12.22 22.33 1.94
CA HIS A 24 -11.41 21.33 1.27
C HIS A 24 -11.11 20.26 2.30
N ALA A 25 -11.50 19.02 2.00
CA ALA A 25 -11.16 17.89 2.82
C ALA A 25 -9.66 17.97 3.07
N THR A 26 -9.30 18.51 4.24
CA THR A 26 -7.97 18.43 4.80
C THR A 26 -7.68 16.96 4.70
N GLY A 27 -6.70 16.60 3.88
CA GLY A 27 -6.25 15.23 3.76
C GLY A 27 -5.96 14.76 5.16
N TRP A 28 -6.94 14.07 5.75
CA TRP A 28 -6.76 13.31 6.96
C TRP A 28 -5.88 12.19 6.45
N ALA A 29 -4.57 12.43 6.50
CA ALA A 29 -3.59 11.40 6.33
C ALA A 29 -4.02 10.33 7.34
N ALA A 30 -4.69 9.30 6.84
CA ALA A 30 -5.09 8.19 7.67
C ALA A 30 -3.82 7.77 8.41
N PRO A 31 -3.89 7.60 9.74
CA PRO A 31 -2.69 7.23 10.50
C PRO A 31 -2.05 6.03 9.78
N PRO A 32 -0.72 6.07 9.57
CA PRO A 32 -0.04 5.05 8.78
C PRO A 32 -0.41 3.68 9.34
N ALA A 33 -0.48 2.69 8.46
CA ALA A 33 -0.79 1.31 8.85
C ALA A 33 0.08 0.91 10.04
N GLN A 34 -0.51 0.63 11.20
CA GLN A 34 0.28 0.29 12.38
C GLN A 34 0.72 -1.16 12.27
N ILE A 35 2.00 -1.38 11.98
CA ILE A 35 2.56 -2.73 11.90
C ILE A 35 3.22 -3.01 13.27
N PRO A 36 2.73 -3.94 14.11
CA PRO A 36 3.36 -4.17 15.40
C PRO A 36 4.75 -4.80 15.25
N ALA A 37 4.83 -5.83 14.41
CA ALA A 37 6.06 -6.56 14.12
C ALA A 37 6.07 -7.03 12.67
N VAL A 38 7.26 -7.17 12.09
CA VAL A 38 7.46 -7.62 10.71
C VAL A 38 8.70 -8.50 10.61
N LYS A 39 8.59 -9.59 9.85
CA LYS A 39 9.71 -10.43 9.44
C LYS A 39 9.93 -10.26 7.95
N GLY A 40 11.14 -9.84 7.56
CA GLY A 40 11.52 -9.67 6.17
C GLY A 40 12.27 -10.89 5.64
N TYR A 41 12.02 -11.25 4.40
CA TYR A 41 12.74 -12.29 3.69
C TYR A 41 13.04 -11.85 2.27
N ARG A 42 14.24 -12.19 1.80
CA ARG A 42 14.62 -12.11 0.39
C ARG A 42 14.40 -13.48 -0.22
N VAL A 43 13.57 -13.56 -1.25
CA VAL A 43 13.34 -14.80 -1.99
C VAL A 43 14.16 -14.78 -3.28
N GLN A 44 14.95 -15.83 -3.48
CA GLN A 44 15.75 -16.05 -4.69
C GLN A 44 15.61 -17.50 -5.14
N SER A 45 15.04 -17.72 -6.32
CA SER A 45 14.82 -19.05 -6.90
C SER A 45 14.18 -20.03 -5.91
N GLN A 46 13.11 -19.58 -5.23
CA GLN A 46 12.36 -20.31 -4.18
C GLN A 46 13.10 -20.54 -2.85
N SER A 47 14.35 -20.09 -2.71
CA SER A 47 15.03 -20.04 -1.42
C SER A 47 14.67 -18.76 -0.67
N GLU A 48 14.21 -18.88 0.57
CA GLU A 48 13.93 -17.75 1.46
C GLU A 48 15.13 -17.49 2.37
N GLN A 49 15.70 -16.29 2.30
CA GLN A 49 16.74 -15.83 3.21
C GLN A 49 16.15 -14.77 4.14
N PRO A 50 16.18 -14.97 5.48
CA PRO A 50 15.72 -13.95 6.41
C PRO A 50 16.60 -12.70 6.30
N VAL A 51 15.97 -11.53 6.27
CA VAL A 51 16.66 -10.24 6.25
C VAL A 51 16.12 -9.38 7.39
N PRO A 52 16.97 -8.81 8.25
CA PRO A 52 16.51 -7.93 9.32
C PRO A 52 15.77 -6.73 8.72
N VAL A 53 14.64 -6.36 9.31
CA VAL A 53 13.86 -5.17 8.90
C VAL A 53 14.13 -4.07 9.91
N SER A 54 14.73 -2.96 9.46
CA SER A 54 15.02 -1.82 10.34
C SER A 54 13.74 -1.06 10.70
N GLY A 55 13.80 -0.23 11.75
CA GLY A 55 12.70 0.69 12.06
C GLY A 55 12.37 1.63 10.90
N ILE A 56 13.37 2.04 10.11
CA ILE A 56 13.19 2.87 8.90
C ILE A 56 12.47 2.08 7.81
N ALA A 57 12.92 0.85 7.52
CA ALA A 57 12.27 -0.01 6.53
C ALA A 57 10.83 -0.35 6.93
N LYS A 58 10.59 -0.60 8.22
CA LYS A 58 9.25 -0.78 8.78
C LYS A 58 8.39 0.48 8.57
N GLY A 59 8.85 1.65 8.98
CA GLY A 59 8.10 2.90 8.81
C GLY A 59 7.79 3.22 7.34
N GLU A 60 8.71 2.88 6.42
CA GLU A 60 8.44 3.02 4.99
C GLU A 60 7.40 2.02 4.49
N LEU A 61 7.42 0.77 4.99
CA LEU A 61 6.38 -0.21 4.71
C LEU A 61 5.01 0.26 5.23
N GLU A 62 4.94 0.83 6.43
CA GLU A 62 3.71 1.39 7.00
C GLU A 62 3.11 2.49 6.12
N ARG A 63 3.95 3.38 5.58
CA ARG A 63 3.55 4.43 4.64
C ARG A 63 3.08 3.86 3.29
N VAL A 64 3.84 2.91 2.73
CA VAL A 64 3.47 2.23 1.48
C VAL A 64 2.09 1.59 1.58
N LEU A 65 1.82 0.89 2.70
CA LEU A 65 0.54 0.23 2.93
C LEU A 65 -0.59 1.21 3.25
N GLY A 66 -0.30 2.32 3.92
CA GLY A 66 -1.26 3.39 4.20
C GLY A 66 -1.70 4.17 2.96
N GLU A 67 -0.89 4.18 1.90
CA GLU A 67 -1.15 4.92 0.65
C GLU A 67 -1.58 4.00 -0.51
N ILE A 68 -2.09 2.80 -0.23
CA ILE A 68 -2.63 1.91 -1.26
C ILE A 68 -3.92 2.52 -1.83
N THR A 69 -3.95 2.72 -3.15
CA THR A 69 -5.03 3.45 -3.82
C THR A 69 -5.99 2.55 -4.60
N GLN A 70 -5.48 1.50 -5.25
CA GLN A 70 -6.31 0.63 -6.09
C GLN A 70 -5.72 -0.77 -6.27
N MET A 71 -6.59 -1.73 -6.55
CA MET A 71 -6.22 -3.06 -7.02
C MET A 71 -5.87 -2.99 -8.52
N SER A 72 -4.71 -3.51 -8.94
CA SER A 72 -4.30 -3.53 -10.35
C SER A 72 -4.90 -4.69 -11.17
N GLY A 73 -5.54 -5.65 -10.51
CA GLY A 73 -6.31 -6.73 -11.13
C GLY A 73 -6.01 -8.11 -10.53
N MET A 74 -6.93 -9.06 -10.72
CA MET A 74 -6.84 -10.46 -10.26
C MET A 74 -6.04 -11.35 -11.22
N ARG A 75 -4.98 -10.82 -11.85
CA ARG A 75 -4.09 -11.71 -12.59
C ARG A 75 -3.33 -12.52 -11.57
N SER A 76 -3.59 -13.83 -11.52
CA SER A 76 -2.80 -14.80 -10.78
C SER A 76 -1.34 -14.63 -11.18
N LEU A 77 -0.60 -13.85 -10.40
CA LEU A 77 0.75 -13.46 -10.79
C LEU A 77 1.65 -14.61 -10.38
N GLN A 78 2.20 -15.31 -11.36
CA GLN A 78 3.26 -16.25 -11.09
C GLN A 78 4.43 -15.45 -10.50
N MET A 79 4.78 -15.76 -9.26
CA MET A 79 5.82 -15.01 -8.55
C MET A 79 7.14 -15.14 -9.30
N PRO A 80 7.84 -14.03 -9.57
CA PRO A 80 9.14 -14.09 -10.23
C PRO A 80 10.16 -14.77 -9.31
N PRO A 81 11.32 -15.19 -9.86
CA PRO A 81 12.35 -15.85 -9.07
C PRO A 81 12.97 -14.94 -8.00
N ARG A 82 12.81 -13.61 -8.07
CA ARG A 82 13.40 -12.66 -7.12
C ARG A 82 12.37 -11.67 -6.63
N TYR A 83 12.14 -11.64 -5.32
CA TYR A 83 11.26 -10.68 -4.66
C TYR A 83 11.59 -10.58 -3.17
N TRP A 84 10.98 -9.61 -2.51
CA TRP A 84 11.01 -9.46 -1.06
C TRP A 84 9.64 -9.83 -0.50
N VAL A 85 9.59 -10.55 0.61
CA VAL A 85 8.34 -10.82 1.33
C VAL A 85 8.44 -10.34 2.77
N PHE A 86 7.40 -9.67 3.21
CA PHE A 86 7.19 -9.18 4.55
C PHE A 86 6.05 -9.99 5.16
N ARG A 87 6.34 -10.68 6.27
CA ARG A 87 5.36 -11.45 7.03
C ARG A 87 5.04 -10.74 8.34
N PHE A 88 3.76 -10.58 8.62
CA PHE A 88 3.25 -9.97 9.85
C PHE A 88 2.80 -11.08 10.80
N PRO A 89 3.47 -11.27 11.96
CA PRO A 89 3.06 -12.28 12.94
C PRO A 89 1.63 -12.05 13.44
N SER A 90 1.24 -10.79 13.56
CA SER A 90 -0.14 -10.36 13.81
C SER A 90 -0.71 -9.73 12.54
N PRO A 91 -1.96 -10.05 12.14
CA PRO A 91 -2.57 -9.43 10.97
C PRO A 91 -2.61 -7.90 11.09
N VAL A 92 -2.31 -7.22 10.00
CA VAL A 92 -2.36 -5.76 9.90
C VAL A 92 -3.68 -5.36 9.23
N VAL A 93 -4.45 -4.50 9.88
CA VAL A 93 -5.68 -3.94 9.31
C VAL A 93 -5.35 -2.58 8.70
N LEU A 94 -5.66 -2.43 7.41
CA LEU A 94 -5.41 -1.21 6.65
C LEU A 94 -6.70 -0.40 6.56
N ASN A 95 -6.86 0.56 7.47
CA ASN A 95 -8.04 1.42 7.48
C ASN A 95 -8.11 2.25 6.19
N SER A 96 -9.28 2.32 5.56
CA SER A 96 -9.50 3.07 4.31
C SER A 96 -8.73 2.58 3.08
N SER A 97 -8.09 1.41 3.14
CA SER A 97 -7.46 0.77 1.99
C SER A 97 -8.49 0.00 1.15
N PRO A 98 -8.31 -0.12 -0.17
CA PRO A 98 -9.09 -1.07 -0.98
C PRO A 98 -8.88 -2.54 -0.56
N ILE A 99 -7.86 -2.82 0.26
CA ILE A 99 -7.66 -4.13 0.87
C ILE A 99 -8.65 -4.31 2.01
N GLY A 100 -9.81 -4.89 1.69
CA GLY A 100 -10.93 -5.12 2.63
C GLY A 100 -10.73 -6.30 3.60
N HIS A 101 -9.50 -6.74 3.86
CA HIS A 101 -9.23 -7.87 4.76
C HIS A 101 -7.93 -7.66 5.55
N PRO A 102 -7.75 -8.32 6.72
CA PRO A 102 -6.49 -8.29 7.44
C PRO A 102 -5.34 -8.86 6.60
N VAL A 103 -4.21 -8.17 6.62
CA VAL A 103 -3.03 -8.51 5.82
C VAL A 103 -2.02 -9.28 6.68
N ARG A 104 -1.56 -10.43 6.17
CA ARG A 104 -0.52 -11.24 6.82
C ARG A 104 0.80 -11.24 6.06
N GLU A 105 0.75 -11.08 4.74
CA GLU A 105 1.91 -11.13 3.89
C GLU A 105 1.81 -10.10 2.77
N VAL A 106 2.92 -9.42 2.54
CA VAL A 106 3.12 -8.45 1.46
C VAL A 106 4.39 -8.84 0.73
N ALA A 107 4.34 -8.85 -0.60
CA ALA A 107 5.53 -9.03 -1.42
C ALA A 107 5.82 -7.75 -2.22
N VAL A 108 7.10 -7.45 -2.38
CA VAL A 108 7.57 -6.38 -3.25
C VAL A 108 8.49 -6.98 -4.29
N ILE A 109 8.08 -6.87 -5.55
CA ILE A 109 8.88 -7.30 -6.69
C ILE A 109 9.72 -6.10 -7.15
N PRO A 110 11.06 -6.21 -7.13
CA PRO A 110 11.91 -5.17 -7.70
C PRO A 110 11.71 -5.07 -9.22
N PRO A 111 11.99 -3.92 -9.83
CA PRO A 111 11.89 -3.77 -11.27
C PRO A 111 12.89 -4.70 -11.99
N SER A 112 12.47 -5.31 -13.09
CA SER A 112 13.34 -6.20 -13.88
C SER A 112 14.26 -5.42 -14.83
N SER A 113 13.86 -4.20 -15.20
CA SER A 113 14.59 -3.29 -16.07
C SER A 113 14.44 -1.84 -15.59
N ALA A 114 15.18 -0.90 -16.20
CA ALA A 114 15.12 0.52 -15.82
C ALA A 114 13.78 1.20 -16.12
N THR A 115 12.99 0.62 -17.03
CA THR A 115 11.67 1.13 -17.43
C THR A 115 10.53 0.46 -16.68
N ASP A 116 10.79 -0.64 -15.97
CA ASP A 116 9.77 -1.34 -15.19
C ASP A 116 9.56 -0.64 -13.85
N GLU A 117 8.32 -0.63 -13.39
CA GLU A 117 7.99 -0.21 -12.04
C GLU A 117 8.14 -1.39 -11.06
N PRO A 118 8.56 -1.12 -9.81
CA PRO A 118 8.40 -2.08 -8.74
C PRO A 118 6.92 -2.39 -8.50
N ARG A 119 6.60 -3.62 -8.10
CA ARG A 119 5.22 -4.08 -7.89
C ARG A 119 4.99 -4.44 -6.43
N LEU A 120 3.85 -4.03 -5.89
CA LEU A 120 3.37 -4.36 -4.56
C LEU A 120 2.28 -5.43 -4.67
N LEU A 121 2.47 -6.55 -3.98
CA LEU A 121 1.49 -7.64 -3.93
C LEU A 121 1.09 -7.93 -2.50
N VAL A 122 -0.18 -8.26 -2.32
CA VAL A 122 -0.75 -8.64 -1.03
C VAL A 122 -1.46 -9.97 -1.21
N LYS A 123 -1.26 -10.89 -0.25
CA LYS A 123 -2.01 -12.14 -0.24
C LYS A 123 -3.45 -11.90 0.18
N ASN A 124 -4.39 -12.37 -0.64
CA ASN A 124 -5.81 -12.38 -0.29
C ASN A 124 -6.16 -13.54 0.67
N THR A 125 -7.43 -13.64 1.06
CA THR A 125 -7.95 -14.71 1.94
C THR A 125 -7.89 -16.11 1.33
N GLN A 126 -7.71 -16.22 0.00
CA GLN A 126 -7.53 -17.46 -0.74
C GLN A 126 -6.05 -17.81 -0.94
N ASN A 127 -5.13 -17.13 -0.25
CA ASN A 127 -3.68 -17.31 -0.34
C ASN A 127 -3.10 -17.03 -1.75
N GLN A 128 -3.77 -16.19 -2.53
CA GLN A 128 -3.34 -15.76 -3.86
C GLN A 128 -2.71 -14.37 -3.78
N TRP A 129 -1.64 -14.16 -4.56
CA TRP A 129 -1.00 -12.85 -4.69
C TRP A 129 -1.82 -11.94 -5.61
N VAL A 130 -2.21 -10.77 -5.09
CA VAL A 130 -2.95 -9.74 -5.83
C VAL A 130 -2.10 -8.47 -5.87
N GLU A 131 -1.95 -7.88 -7.05
CA GLU A 131 -1.19 -6.65 -7.23
C GLU A 131 -2.03 -5.41 -6.88
N TYR A 132 -1.40 -4.48 -6.16
CA TYR A 132 -1.98 -3.20 -5.77
C TYR A 132 -1.08 -2.04 -6.18
N LYS A 133 -1.68 -0.91 -6.56
CA LYS A 133 -0.97 0.36 -6.68
C LYS A 133 -0.99 1.10 -5.35
N THR A 134 0.09 1.83 -5.11
CA THR A 134 0.24 2.74 -3.99
C THR A 134 0.69 4.10 -4.53
N ALA A 135 0.26 5.19 -3.92
CA ALA A 135 0.76 6.53 -4.26
C ALA A 135 2.22 6.71 -3.81
N ARG A 136 2.66 5.89 -2.85
CA ARG A 136 4.02 5.91 -2.32
C ARG A 136 4.99 5.14 -3.22
N PRO A 137 6.12 5.75 -3.64
CA PRO A 137 7.13 5.03 -4.42
C PRO A 137 7.76 3.87 -3.64
N LEU A 138 7.73 2.66 -4.20
CA LEU A 138 8.34 1.46 -3.58
C LEU A 138 9.88 1.47 -3.62
N SER A 139 10.48 2.37 -4.39
CA SER A 139 11.94 2.53 -4.51
C SER A 139 12.61 2.88 -3.18
N GLY A 140 11.94 3.67 -2.33
CA GLY A 140 12.39 3.99 -0.98
C GLY A 140 12.55 2.73 -0.12
N LEU A 141 11.48 1.93 -0.06
CA LEU A 141 11.47 0.65 0.66
C LEU A 141 12.54 -0.32 0.11
N LEU A 142 12.61 -0.49 -1.20
CA LEU A 142 13.59 -1.38 -1.85
C LEU A 142 15.04 -0.96 -1.61
N SER A 143 15.31 0.34 -1.46
CA SER A 143 16.65 0.84 -1.14
C SER A 143 17.06 0.49 0.29
N GLN A 144 16.13 0.60 1.25
CA GLN A 144 16.37 0.15 2.63
C GLN A 144 16.65 -1.35 2.68
N MET A 145 15.85 -2.16 2.00
CA MET A 145 16.03 -3.63 1.98
C MET A 145 17.35 -4.06 1.34
N ARG A 146 17.78 -3.39 0.26
CA ARG A 146 19.08 -3.67 -0.39
C ARG A 146 20.26 -3.36 0.54
N GLY A 147 20.21 -2.25 1.28
CA GLY A 147 21.24 -1.93 2.28
C GLY A 147 21.35 -3.01 3.37
N GLN A 148 20.25 -3.69 3.68
CA GLN A 148 20.21 -4.74 4.71
C GLN A 148 20.63 -6.13 4.22
N ALA A 149 20.42 -6.45 2.94
CA ALA A 149 20.94 -7.69 2.34
C ALA A 149 22.41 -7.59 1.90
N GLY A 150 23.02 -6.40 1.96
CA GLY A 150 24.36 -6.10 1.49
C GLY A 150 25.50 -6.36 2.50
N HIS A 151 25.22 -6.91 3.68
CA HIS A 151 26.26 -7.37 4.59
C HIS A 151 26.48 -8.88 4.43
N PRO A 152 27.38 -9.34 3.53
CA PRO A 152 28.02 -10.61 3.78
C PRO A 152 28.74 -10.49 5.12
N HIS A 153 28.53 -11.48 5.96
CA HIS A 153 29.32 -11.79 7.14
C HIS A 153 30.82 -11.65 6.83
N LEU A 154 31.40 -10.48 7.13
CA LEU A 154 32.84 -10.22 7.13
C LEU A 154 33.47 -10.84 8.39
N GLU A 155 33.13 -12.10 8.65
CA GLU A 155 33.78 -12.94 9.64
C GLU A 155 34.15 -14.24 8.95
N LYS A 156 35.35 -14.24 8.37
CA LYS A 156 36.32 -15.35 8.36
C LYS A 156 37.56 -14.93 7.55
N LEU A 157 38.18 -13.83 7.99
CA LEU A 157 39.58 -13.52 7.68
C LEU A 157 40.24 -12.98 8.95
N LYS A 158 40.22 -13.80 10.01
CA LYS A 158 41.22 -13.77 11.07
C LYS A 158 41.44 -15.20 11.52
N HIS A 159 42.72 -15.52 11.67
CA HIS A 159 43.33 -16.80 12.00
C HIS A 159 43.56 -17.73 10.81
N THR A 160 44.75 -18.21 10.50
CA THR A 160 46.17 -17.90 10.81
C THR A 160 46.93 -18.71 9.77
#